data_AF-A0A142XXT7-F1
#
_entry.id   AF-A0A142XXT7-F1
#
_cell.length_a   1.000
_cell.length_b   1.000
_cell.length_c   1.000
_cell.angle_alpha   90.00
_cell.angle_beta   90.00
_cell.angle_gamma   90.00
#
_symmetry.space_group_name_H-M   'P 1'
#
loop_
_entity.id
_entity.type
_entity.pdbx_description
1 polymer ?
#
loop_
_entity_poly.entity_id
_entity_poly.type
_entity_poly.pdbx_seq_one_letter_code
_entity_poly.pdbx_strand_id
1 'polypeptide(L)' 'MSHTPRIETRVVEEFDLYWVYSSVNGWCTQWPVQSPTKEDGEVLAAQLRNLIRSVYRQAYNDGIAACQEQIKNALGVK' A
#
# COMPACT_ATOMS: atom_id res chain seq x y z
N MET A 1 -22.51 3.39 1.79
CA MET A 1 -21.23 3.75 1.14
C MET A 1 -20.46 2.44 0.95
N SER A 2 -19.85 2.18 -0.21
CA SER A 2 -19.03 0.97 -0.37
C SER A 2 -17.85 1.07 0.58
N HIS A 3 -17.76 0.16 1.56
CA HIS A 3 -16.65 0.08 2.51
C HIS A 3 -15.39 -0.55 1.90
N THR A 4 -15.43 -0.88 0.61
CA THR A 4 -14.30 -1.51 -0.08
C THR A 4 -13.21 -0.46 -0.35
N PRO A 5 -12.00 -0.61 0.21
CA PRO A 5 -10.91 0.33 -0.03
C PRO A 5 -10.50 0.30 -1.52
N ARG A 6 -10.36 1.47 -2.12
CA ARG A 6 -9.75 1.61 -3.45
C ARG A 6 -8.24 1.65 -3.28
N ILE A 7 -7.58 0.59 -3.72
CA ILE A 7 -6.13 0.43 -3.62
C ILE A 7 -5.53 0.70 -5.00
N GLU A 8 -4.59 1.63 -5.05
CA GLU A 8 -3.89 2.00 -6.28
C GLU A 8 -2.39 1.80 -6.09
N THR A 9 -1.75 1.32 -7.14
CA THR A 9 -0.30 1.12 -7.19
C THR A 9 0.18 1.59 -8.55
N ARG A 10 1.28 2.36 -8.58
CA ARG A 10 1.88 2.87 -9.82
C ARG A 10 3.40 2.73 -9.75
N VAL A 11 4.00 2.46 -10.90
CA VAL A 11 5.45 2.49 -11.10
C VAL A 11 5.75 3.73 -11.94
N VAL A 12 6.63 4.59 -11.45
CA VAL A 12 7.03 5.83 -12.12
C VAL A 12 8.54 5.80 -12.31
N GLU A 13 9.02 6.17 -13.48
CA GLU A 13 10.45 6.32 -13.75
C GLU A 13 10.85 7.77 -13.51
N GLU A 14 11.75 8.01 -12.55
CA GLU A 14 12.29 9.32 -12.21
C GLU A 14 13.80 9.20 -11.95
N PHE A 15 14.61 10.03 -12.61
CA PHE A 15 16.07 10.03 -12.47
C PHE A 15 16.73 8.67 -12.74
N ASP A 16 16.32 7.99 -13.82
CA ASP A 16 16.80 6.65 -14.20
C ASP A 16 16.53 5.56 -13.14
N LEU A 17 15.57 5.80 -12.25
CA LEU A 17 15.16 4.89 -11.19
C LEU A 17 13.66 4.66 -11.26
N TYR A 18 13.23 3.43 -10.93
CA TYR A 18 11.81 3.10 -10.86
C TYR A 18 11.30 3.25 -9.43
N TRP A 19 10.21 3.96 -9.25
CA TRP A 19 9.59 4.25 -7.97
C TRP A 19 8.19 3.67 -7.92
N VAL A 20 7.92 2.86 -6.90
CA VAL A 20 6.65 2.20 -6.68
C VAL A 20 5.88 2.96 -5.61
N TYR A 21 4.80 3.61 -6.02
CA TYR A 21 3.88 4.31 -5.14
C TYR A 21 2.66 3.44 -4.88
N SER A 22 2.13 3.52 -3.66
CA SER A 22 0.87 2.88 -3.28
C SER A 22 -0.01 3.83 -2.50
N SER A 23 -1.31 3.84 -2.83
CA SER A 23 -2.31 4.63 -2.14
C SER A 23 -3.55 3.82 -1.80
N VAL A 24 -4.25 4.22 -0.75
CA VAL A 24 -5.58 3.70 -0.38
C VAL A 24 -6.54 4.85 -0.21
N ASN A 25 -7.63 4.84 -0.98
CA ASN A 25 -8.62 5.92 -0.99
C ASN A 25 -7.96 7.31 -1.21
N GLY A 26 -6.90 7.37 -2.02
CA GLY A 26 -6.12 8.58 -2.28
C GLY A 26 -5.05 8.92 -1.23
N TRP A 27 -4.97 8.20 -0.12
CA TRP A 27 -3.94 8.39 0.91
C TRP A 27 -2.72 7.55 0.60
N CYS A 28 -1.54 8.18 0.57
CA CYS A 28 -0.28 7.46 0.39
C CYS A 28 -0.06 6.52 1.57
N THR A 29 0.22 5.23 1.30
CA THR A 29 0.37 4.24 2.38
C THR A 29 1.77 4.21 2.98
N GLN A 30 2.78 4.63 2.22
CA GLN A 30 4.19 4.62 2.60
C GLN A 30 5.03 5.54 1.70
N TRP A 31 6.30 5.74 2.06
CA TRP A 31 7.27 6.32 1.13
C TRP A 31 7.43 5.43 -0.11
N PRO A 32 7.57 6.01 -1.32
CA PRO A 32 7.74 5.22 -2.54
C PRO A 32 8.95 4.30 -2.46
N VAL A 33 8.78 3.06 -2.91
CA VAL A 33 9.86 2.07 -2.88
C VAL A 33 10.60 2.10 -4.19
N GLN A 34 11.92 2.20 -4.12
CA GLN A 34 12.78 2.15 -5.29
C GLN A 34 12.88 0.71 -5.82
N SER A 35 12.90 0.57 -7.14
CA SER A 35 13.09 -0.68 -7.86
C SER A 35 14.20 -0.51 -8.91
N PRO A 36 15.08 -1.52 -9.08
CA PRO A 36 16.16 -1.45 -10.06
C PRO A 36 15.67 -1.55 -11.50
N THR A 37 14.55 -2.25 -11.74
CA THR A 37 13.94 -2.36 -13.06
C THR A 37 12.44 -2.07 -13.01
N LYS A 38 11.85 -1.78 -14.17
CA LYS A 38 10.40 -1.59 -14.30
C LYS A 38 9.64 -2.87 -13.95
N GLU A 39 10.12 -4.02 -14.42
CA GLU A 39 9.48 -5.32 -14.20
C GLU A 39 9.48 -5.70 -12.72
N ASP A 40 10.60 -5.50 -12.03
CA ASP A 40 10.68 -5.67 -10.57
C ASP A 40 9.70 -4.71 -9.86
N GLY A 41 9.56 -3.48 -10.37
CA GLY A 41 8.64 -2.49 -9.83
C GLY A 41 7.18 -2.91 -9.98
N GLU A 42 6.83 -3.52 -11.11
CA GLU A 42 5.48 -4.05 -11.37
C GLU A 42 5.16 -5.26 -10.48
N VAL A 43 6.14 -6.16 -10.28
CA VAL A 43 6.03 -7.28 -9.34
C VAL A 43 5.81 -6.75 -7.91
N LEU A 44 6.61 -5.78 -7.49
CA LEU A 44 6.50 -5.16 -6.17
C LEU A 44 5.15 -4.45 -6.00
N ALA A 45 4.68 -3.74 -7.03
CA ALA A 45 3.36 -3.09 -7.03
C ALA A 45 2.22 -4.11 -6.84
N ALA A 46 2.30 -5.26 -7.51
CA ALA A 46 1.31 -6.33 -7.35
C ALA A 46 1.35 -6.95 -5.93
N GLN A 47 2.55 -7.18 -5.39
CA GLN A 47 2.74 -7.66 -4.02
C GLN A 47 2.19 -6.69 -2.98
N LEU A 48 2.50 -5.40 -3.11
CA LEU A 48 1.98 -4.33 -2.24
C LEU A 48 0.46 -4.26 -2.28
N ARG A 49 -0.15 -4.34 -3.47
CA ARG A 49 -1.61 -4.36 -3.61
C ARG A 49 -2.22 -5.55 -2.87
N ASN A 50 -1.64 -6.73 -3.00
CA ASN A 50 -2.14 -7.94 -2.33
C ASN A 50 -1.96 -7.87 -0.81
N LEU A 51 -0.82 -7.35 -0.34
CA LEU A 51 -0.56 -7.13 1.07
C LEU A 51 -1.58 -6.16 1.68
N ILE A 52 -1.78 -5.00 1.05
CA ILE A 52 -2.76 -3.99 1.50
C ILE A 52 -4.17 -4.59 1.53
N ARG A 53 -4.56 -5.36 0.51
CA ARG A 53 -5.86 -6.09 0.52
C ARG A 53 -5.96 -7.05 1.69
N SER A 54 -4.92 -7.82 1.97
CA SER A 54 -4.91 -8.79 3.05
C SER A 54 -5.02 -8.11 4.41
N VAL A 55 -4.26 -7.03 4.63
CA VAL A 55 -4.33 -6.22 5.86
C VAL A 55 -5.72 -5.63 6.01
N TYR A 56 -6.32 -5.04 4.97
CA TYR A 56 -7.69 -4.52 5.04
C TYR A 56 -8.75 -5.61 5.27
N ARG A 57 -8.56 -6.80 4.72
CA ARG A 57 -9.48 -7.92 4.96
C ARG A 57 -9.38 -8.41 6.40
N GLN A 58 -8.16 -8.56 6.91
CA GLN A 58 -7.93 -8.88 8.31
C GLN A 58 -8.48 -7.77 9.23
N ALA A 59 -8.33 -6.50 8.82
CA ALA A 59 -8.88 -5.34 9.50
C ALA A 59 -10.39 -5.40 9.69
N TYR A 60 -11.07 -5.77 8.61
CA TYR A 60 -12.51 -5.86 8.56
C TYR A 60 -13.00 -7.03 9.43
N ASN A 61 -12.27 -8.15 9.43
CA ASN A 61 -12.57 -9.32 10.24
C ASN A 61 -12.33 -9.07 11.75
N ASP A 62 -11.28 -8.33 12.11
CA ASP A 62 -10.91 -8.05 13.51
C ASP A 62 -11.63 -6.81 14.08
N GLY A 63 -12.36 -6.08 13.23
CA GLY A 63 -13.01 -4.81 13.55
C GLY A 63 -12.14 -3.60 13.18
N ILE A 64 -12.73 -2.62 12.48
CA ILE A 64 -12.05 -1.46 11.88
C ILE A 64 -11.14 -0.71 12.88
N ALA A 65 -11.55 -0.61 14.15
CA ALA A 65 -10.79 0.07 15.19
C ALA A 65 -9.48 -0.66 15.55
N ALA A 66 -9.50 -1.99 15.66
CA ALA A 66 -8.33 -2.79 16.01
C ALA A 66 -7.25 -2.72 14.92
N CYS A 67 -7.67 -2.59 13.65
CA CYS A 67 -6.72 -2.49 12.56
C CYS A 67 -6.17 -1.09 12.31
N GLN A 68 -6.97 -0.05 12.52
CA GLN A 68 -6.45 1.32 12.50
C GLN A 68 -5.33 1.48 13.55
N GLU A 69 -5.49 0.88 14.72
CA GLU A 69 -4.45 0.73 15.75
C GLU A 69 -3.22 -0.03 15.24
N GLN A 70 -3.39 -1.21 14.64
CA GLN A 70 -2.27 -2.00 14.13
C GLN A 70 -1.50 -1.31 13.00
N ILE A 71 -2.19 -0.65 12.06
CA ILE A 71 -1.57 0.09 10.96
C ILE A 71 -0.82 1.31 11.50
N LYS A 72 -1.40 2.07 12.44
CA LYS A 72 -0.71 3.20 13.10
C LYS A 72 0.57 2.73 13.80
N ASN A 73 0.49 1.63 14.55
CA ASN A 73 1.64 1.03 15.22
C ASN A 73 2.71 0.54 14.24
N ALA A 74 2.32 -0.10 13.14
CA ALA A 74 3.26 -0.59 12.11
C ALA A 74 3.94 0.55 11.34
N LEU A 75 3.25 1.69 11.15
CA LEU A 75 3.76 2.88 10.48
C LEU A 75 4.49 3.86 11.44
N GLY A 76 4.55 3.57 12.73
CA GLY A 76 5.19 4.43 13.74
C GLY A 76 4.46 5.76 13.99
N VAL A 77 3.17 5.84 13.63
CA VAL A 77 2.34 7.03 13.82
C VAL A 77 1.68 6.94 15.20
N LYS A 78 2.03 7.86 16.10
CA LYS A 78 1.38 8.01 17.42
C LYS A 78 0.02 8.71 17.30
#